data_AF-A0A432PW29-F1
#
_entry.id   AF-A0A432PW29-F1
#
_cell.length_a   1.000
_cell.length_b   1.000
_cell.length_c   1.000
_cell.angle_alpha   90.00
_cell.angle_beta   90.00
_cell.angle_gamma   90.00
#
_symmetry.space_group_name_H-M   'P 1'
#
loop_
_entity.id
_entity.type
_entity.pdbx_description
1 polymer ?
#
loop_
_entity_poly.entity_id
_entity_poly.type
_entity_poly.pdbx_seq_one_letter_code
_entity_poly.pdbx_strand_id
1 'polypeptide(L)'
;MYIYLSSLILSLIGFVWIVRDIWKKVKNLAQKSENPKRAILTYGFLYWSGVILFPLLFPLLFLFFPIPSAFFMAGTVILFQMYPIFKILTLLRRKIKFKNPYEIEPFSDEIKLTKDPEITIKAKAFSKHVHVLASTGAGKTKSVLAPLAKQFIEIGKGIMVIDPKGDNEVAKAFIELLKDWERYPEDFWYFDPMKPKYSLSYNPLYSGIRYGKPEHLAVMVIATMPKVGGTA
;
A
#
# COMPACT_ATOMS: atom_id res chain seq x y z
N MET A 1 23.92 -41.04 12.26
CA MET A 1 22.52 -41.40 11.91
C MET A 1 21.57 -40.21 11.96
N TYR A 2 21.53 -39.43 13.04
CA TYR A 2 20.61 -38.28 13.20
C TYR A 2 20.71 -37.18 12.12
N ILE A 3 21.90 -36.90 11.60
CA ILE A 3 22.14 -35.87 10.57
C ILE A 3 21.51 -36.23 9.22
N TYR A 4 21.54 -37.51 8.85
CA TYR A 4 20.94 -37.98 7.59
C TYR A 4 19.42 -38.01 7.69
N LEU A 5 18.88 -38.37 8.86
CA LEU A 5 17.46 -38.38 9.11
C LEU A 5 16.87 -36.96 9.07
N SER A 6 17.54 -35.97 9.67
CA SER A 6 17.09 -34.57 9.62
C SER A 6 17.16 -33.99 8.20
N SER A 7 18.21 -34.30 7.44
CA SER A 7 18.38 -33.91 6.04
C SER A 7 17.25 -34.45 5.15
N LEU A 8 16.86 -35.72 5.35
CA LEU A 8 15.76 -36.36 4.63
C LEU A 8 14.41 -35.70 4.93
N ILE A 9 14.13 -35.44 6.21
CA ILE A 9 12.89 -34.80 6.67
C ILE A 9 12.76 -33.39 6.09
N LEU A 10 13.85 -32.60 6.10
CA LEU A 10 13.84 -31.24 5.57
C LEU A 10 13.54 -31.22 4.05
N SER A 11 14.14 -32.13 3.29
CA SER A 11 13.89 -32.29 1.86
C SER A 11 12.45 -32.69 1.56
N LEU A 12 11.86 -33.58 2.38
CA LEU A 12 10.46 -33.99 2.24
C LEU A 12 9.50 -32.83 2.50
N ILE A 13 9.75 -32.03 3.54
CA ILE A 13 8.99 -30.81 3.84
C ILE A 13 9.09 -29.80 2.69
N GLY A 14 10.31 -29.60 2.17
CA GLY A 14 10.56 -28.73 1.02
C GLY A 14 9.78 -29.18 -0.21
N PHE A 15 9.83 -30.47 -0.54
CA PHE A 15 9.08 -31.06 -1.66
C PHE A 15 7.56 -30.84 -1.52
N VAL A 16 6.97 -31.16 -0.36
CA VAL A 16 5.53 -30.96 -0.11
C VAL A 16 5.14 -29.48 -0.29
N TRP A 17 5.97 -28.56 0.20
CA TRP A 17 5.72 -27.13 0.07
C TRP A 17 5.83 -26.62 -1.37
N ILE A 18 6.77 -27.15 -2.16
CA ILE A 18 6.91 -26.84 -3.59
C ILE A 18 5.68 -27.33 -4.35
N VAL A 19 5.28 -28.59 -4.14
CA VAL A 19 4.10 -29.19 -4.78
C VAL A 19 2.85 -28.36 -4.49
N ARG A 20 2.65 -27.96 -3.22
CA ARG A 20 1.52 -27.12 -2.83
C ARG A 20 1.52 -25.75 -3.51
N ASP A 21 2.67 -25.10 -3.60
CA ASP A 21 2.76 -23.75 -4.17
C ASP A 21 2.63 -23.77 -5.70
N ILE A 22 3.14 -24.82 -6.35
CA ILE A 22 2.91 -25.03 -7.78
C ILE A 22 1.42 -25.30 -8.05
N TRP A 23 0.76 -26.13 -7.24
CA TRP A 23 -0.69 -26.35 -7.36
C TRP A 23 -1.50 -25.05 -7.23
N LYS A 24 -1.13 -24.17 -6.29
CA LYS A 24 -1.72 -22.83 -6.16
C LYS A 24 -1.50 -21.99 -7.42
N LYS A 25 -0.30 -22.00 -8.00
CA LYS A 25 -0.02 -21.30 -9.26
C LYS A 25 -0.86 -21.84 -10.41
N VAL A 26 -0.97 -23.17 -10.55
CA VAL A 26 -1.82 -23.83 -11.55
C VAL A 26 -3.28 -23.38 -11.42
N LYS A 27 -3.83 -23.40 -10.19
CA LYS A 27 -5.20 -22.94 -9.93
C LYS A 27 -5.40 -21.47 -10.30
N ASN A 28 -4.44 -20.61 -9.95
CA ASN A 28 -4.51 -19.17 -10.26
C ASN A 28 -4.40 -18.89 -11.77
N LEU A 29 -3.55 -19.63 -12.49
CA LEU A 29 -3.43 -19.52 -13.95
C LEU A 29 -4.71 -20.00 -14.64
N ALA A 30 -5.30 -21.10 -14.17
CA ALA A 30 -6.54 -21.61 -14.72
C ALA A 30 -7.73 -20.67 -14.52
N GLN A 31 -7.79 -19.97 -13.38
CA GLN A 31 -8.82 -18.95 -13.12
C GLN A 31 -8.77 -17.74 -14.06
N LYS A 32 -7.62 -17.48 -14.71
CA LYS A 32 -7.46 -16.40 -15.70
C LYS A 32 -7.81 -16.80 -17.12
N SER A 33 -8.08 -18.08 -17.36
CA SER A 33 -8.44 -18.60 -18.68
C SER A 33 -9.94 -18.55 -18.91
N GLU A 34 -10.33 -18.47 -20.18
CA GLU A 34 -11.72 -18.40 -20.64
C GLU A 34 -12.56 -19.62 -20.21
N ASN A 35 -11.91 -20.78 -19.96
CA ASN A 35 -12.55 -21.99 -19.46
C ASN A 35 -11.76 -22.65 -18.31
N PRO A 36 -12.06 -22.29 -17.04
CA PRO A 36 -11.23 -22.66 -15.90
C PRO A 36 -11.21 -24.16 -15.61
N LYS A 37 -12.30 -24.88 -15.90
CA LYS A 37 -12.36 -26.33 -15.66
C LYS A 37 -11.40 -27.10 -16.58
N ARG A 38 -11.37 -26.75 -17.87
CA ARG A 38 -10.44 -27.37 -18.84
C ARG A 38 -9.00 -26.97 -18.56
N ALA A 39 -8.75 -25.71 -18.24
CA ALA A 39 -7.39 -25.24 -17.93
C ALA A 39 -6.79 -25.92 -16.68
N ILE A 40 -7.56 -26.16 -15.62
CA ILE A 40 -7.08 -26.92 -14.45
C ILE A 40 -6.64 -28.32 -14.86
N LEU A 41 -7.42 -29.00 -15.71
CA LEU A 41 -7.11 -30.35 -16.18
C LEU A 41 -5.84 -30.36 -17.05
N THR A 42 -5.71 -29.42 -17.98
CA THR A 42 -4.54 -29.33 -18.88
C THR A 42 -3.27 -28.99 -18.11
N TYR A 43 -3.27 -27.93 -17.30
CA TYR A 43 -2.11 -27.51 -16.52
C TYR A 43 -1.78 -28.50 -15.40
N GLY A 44 -2.80 -29.10 -14.78
CA GLY A 44 -2.63 -30.15 -13.79
C GLY A 44 -2.00 -31.41 -14.39
N PHE A 45 -2.45 -31.84 -15.58
CA PHE A 45 -1.90 -32.99 -16.28
C PHE A 45 -0.43 -32.79 -16.69
N LEU A 46 -0.11 -31.65 -17.31
CA LEU A 46 1.27 -31.28 -17.68
C LEU A 46 2.22 -31.26 -16.48
N TYR A 47 1.71 -30.85 -15.32
CA TYR A 47 2.49 -30.82 -14.09
C TYR A 47 2.72 -32.23 -13.52
N TRP A 48 1.65 -33.01 -13.35
CA TRP A 48 1.74 -34.36 -12.80
C TRP A 48 2.55 -35.30 -13.68
N SER A 49 2.46 -35.15 -15.01
CA SER A 49 3.30 -35.90 -15.94
C SER A 49 4.78 -35.62 -15.69
N GLY A 50 5.18 -34.35 -15.53
CA GLY A 50 6.57 -33.98 -15.20
C GLY A 50 7.06 -34.54 -13.87
N VAL A 51 6.23 -34.50 -12.82
CA VAL A 51 6.57 -35.01 -11.49
C VAL A 51 6.73 -36.53 -11.47
N ILE A 52 5.96 -37.27 -12.27
CA ILE A 52 5.98 -38.74 -12.33
C ILE A 52 7.05 -39.25 -13.31
N LEU A 53 7.21 -38.60 -14.48
CA LEU A 53 8.19 -39.00 -15.49
C LEU A 53 9.62 -38.79 -15.01
N PHE A 54 9.87 -37.74 -14.23
CA PHE A 54 11.21 -37.42 -13.74
C PHE A 54 11.86 -38.56 -12.93
N PRO A 55 11.26 -39.10 -11.84
CA PRO A 55 11.85 -40.21 -11.10
C PRO A 55 11.93 -41.51 -11.89
N LEU A 56 11.12 -41.65 -12.95
CA LEU A 56 11.11 -42.85 -13.80
C LEU A 56 12.24 -42.84 -14.84
N LEU A 57 12.52 -41.68 -15.45
CA LEU A 57 13.58 -41.51 -16.46
C LEU A 57 14.97 -41.33 -15.84
N PHE A 58 15.02 -40.91 -14.58
CA PHE A 58 16.26 -40.53 -13.93
C PHE A 58 17.26 -41.69 -13.69
N PRO A 59 16.84 -42.90 -13.26
CA PRO A 59 17.73 -44.06 -13.14
C PRO A 59 18.37 -44.43 -14.48
N LEU A 60 17.64 -44.27 -15.58
CA LEU A 60 18.16 -44.52 -16.92
C LEU A 60 19.31 -43.54 -17.24
N LEU A 61 19.13 -42.25 -16.95
CA LEU A 61 20.19 -41.24 -17.14
C LEU A 61 21.42 -41.51 -16.24
N PHE A 62 21.20 -42.01 -15.02
CA PHE A 62 22.29 -42.34 -14.10
C PHE A 62 23.19 -43.46 -14.62
N LEU A 63 22.62 -44.45 -15.32
CA LEU A 63 23.37 -45.55 -15.92
C LEU A 63 24.36 -45.08 -16.99
N PHE A 64 23.99 -44.07 -17.80
CA PHE A 64 24.83 -43.57 -18.88
C PHE A 64 25.82 -42.49 -18.43
N PHE A 65 25.46 -41.68 -17.42
CA PHE A 65 26.26 -40.54 -16.97
C PHE A 65 26.27 -40.43 -15.43
N PRO A 66 26.97 -41.33 -14.73
CA PRO A 66 26.90 -41.44 -13.27
C PRO A 66 27.43 -40.18 -12.55
N ILE A 67 28.51 -39.58 -13.05
CA ILE A 67 29.13 -38.41 -12.41
C ILE A 67 28.24 -37.17 -12.56
N PRO A 68 27.81 -36.76 -13.77
CA PRO A 68 26.91 -35.60 -13.93
C PRO A 68 25.56 -35.79 -13.22
N SER A 69 25.01 -36.99 -13.25
CA SER A 69 23.72 -37.28 -12.60
C SER A 69 23.83 -37.24 -11.07
N ALA A 70 24.95 -37.66 -10.48
CA ALA A 70 25.21 -37.51 -9.05
C ALA A 70 25.29 -36.04 -8.62
N PHE A 71 25.99 -35.19 -9.38
CA PHE A 71 26.01 -33.74 -9.12
C PHE A 71 24.62 -33.12 -9.24
N PHE A 72 23.84 -33.55 -10.23
CA PHE A 72 22.45 -33.11 -10.39
C PHE A 72 21.56 -33.54 -9.21
N MET A 73 21.68 -34.77 -8.69
CA MET A 73 20.99 -35.20 -7.47
C MET A 73 21.36 -34.33 -6.27
N ALA A 74 22.65 -34.09 -6.07
CA ALA A 74 23.12 -33.26 -4.97
C ALA A 74 22.51 -31.85 -5.06
N GLY A 75 22.47 -31.27 -6.26
CA GLY A 75 21.83 -29.98 -6.53
C GLY A 75 20.32 -29.97 -6.25
N THR A 76 19.57 -31.00 -6.65
CA THR A 76 18.12 -31.05 -6.38
C THR A 76 17.80 -31.20 -4.90
N VAL A 77 18.59 -31.99 -4.16
CA VAL A 77 18.48 -32.11 -2.70
C VAL A 77 18.75 -30.77 -2.03
N ILE A 78 19.83 -30.07 -2.40
CA ILE A 78 20.15 -28.74 -1.88
C ILE A 78 19.01 -27.75 -2.16
N LEU A 79 18.45 -27.74 -3.37
CA LEU A 79 17.32 -26.87 -3.72
C LEU A 79 16.08 -27.15 -2.85
N PHE A 80 15.75 -28.42 -2.63
CA PHE A 80 14.64 -28.80 -1.75
C PHE A 80 14.87 -28.43 -0.29
N GLN A 81 16.12 -28.41 0.17
CA GLN A 81 16.47 -27.96 1.53
C GLN A 81 16.47 -26.44 1.67
N MET A 82 16.92 -25.71 0.64
CA MET A 82 16.94 -24.25 0.63
C MET A 82 15.54 -23.64 0.53
N TYR A 83 14.60 -24.32 -0.14
CA TYR A 83 13.23 -23.81 -0.33
C TYR A 83 12.43 -23.57 0.97
N PRO A 84 12.34 -24.51 1.94
CA PRO A 84 11.65 -24.26 3.20
C PRO A 84 12.35 -23.17 4.01
N ILE A 85 13.69 -23.13 4.00
CA ILE A 85 14.48 -22.07 4.64
C ILE A 85 14.12 -20.71 4.01
N PHE A 86 14.12 -20.59 2.69
CA PHE A 86 13.72 -19.37 1.98
C PHE A 86 12.27 -18.98 2.28
N LYS A 87 11.35 -19.94 2.35
CA LYS A 87 9.94 -19.67 2.67
C LYS A 87 9.75 -19.25 4.12
N ILE A 88 10.49 -19.84 5.06
CA ILE A 88 10.53 -19.41 6.46
C ILE A 88 11.14 -18.01 6.57
N LEU A 89 12.26 -17.75 5.90
CA LEU A 89 12.89 -16.43 5.84
C LEU A 89 11.96 -15.38 5.21
N THR A 90 11.20 -15.71 4.18
CA THR A 90 10.21 -14.79 3.59
C THR A 90 8.96 -14.61 4.46
N LEU A 91 8.55 -15.62 5.25
CA LEU A 91 7.51 -15.48 6.27
C LEU A 91 7.97 -14.61 7.45
N LEU A 92 9.21 -14.80 7.92
CA LEU A 92 9.86 -13.97 8.93
C LEU A 92 10.06 -12.54 8.40
N ARG A 93 10.48 -12.37 7.14
CA ARG A 93 10.58 -11.07 6.46
C ARG A 93 9.22 -10.44 6.18
N ARG A 94 8.13 -11.21 6.09
CA ARG A 94 6.75 -10.68 6.07
C ARG A 94 6.29 -10.19 7.43
N LYS A 95 6.78 -10.79 8.54
CA LYS A 95 6.61 -10.23 9.89
C LYS A 95 7.48 -8.98 10.12
N ILE A 96 8.61 -8.86 9.42
CA ILE A 96 9.57 -7.72 9.53
C ILE A 96 9.35 -6.63 8.47
N LYS A 97 8.56 -6.89 7.42
CA LYS A 97 8.04 -5.80 6.59
C LYS A 97 7.08 -5.02 7.48
N PHE A 98 7.44 -3.79 7.80
CA PHE A 98 6.49 -2.77 8.21
C PHE A 98 5.25 -2.93 7.32
N LYS A 99 4.18 -3.44 7.94
CA LYS A 99 2.82 -3.33 7.41
C LYS A 99 2.70 -1.84 7.08
N ASN A 100 2.30 -1.50 5.86
CA ASN A 100 1.87 -0.14 5.60
C ASN A 100 0.88 0.19 6.74
N PRO A 101 1.16 1.17 7.62
CA PRO A 101 0.42 1.33 8.87
C PRO A 101 -1.07 1.59 8.64
N TYR A 102 -1.45 1.89 7.41
CA TYR A 102 -2.82 2.03 6.98
C TYR A 102 -3.31 0.71 6.35
N GLU A 103 -3.86 -0.17 7.19
CA GLU A 103 -5.03 -0.95 6.75
C GLU A 103 -6.13 0.09 6.47
N ILE A 104 -6.57 0.18 5.22
CA ILE A 104 -7.76 0.99 4.91
C ILE A 104 -8.91 0.24 5.54
N GLU A 105 -9.25 0.60 6.78
CA GLU A 105 -10.49 0.16 7.40
C GLU A 105 -11.63 0.49 6.44
N PRO A 106 -12.58 -0.44 6.21
CA PRO A 106 -13.78 -0.12 5.48
C PRO A 106 -14.43 1.07 6.17
N PHE A 107 -14.39 2.18 5.46
CA PHE A 107 -14.80 3.49 5.89
C PHE A 107 -16.20 3.39 6.54
N SER A 108 -16.35 3.82 7.81
CA SER A 108 -17.69 4.05 8.36
C SER A 108 -18.27 5.18 7.54
N ASP A 109 -19.22 4.87 6.65
CA ASP A 109 -19.71 5.77 5.60
C ASP A 109 -20.13 7.16 6.09
N GLU A 110 -20.27 7.40 7.38
CA GLU A 110 -20.97 8.48 8.02
C GLU A 110 -20.04 9.50 8.70
N ILE A 111 -20.10 10.76 8.25
CA ILE A 111 -19.43 11.93 8.86
C ILE A 111 -20.50 12.85 9.44
N LYS A 112 -20.32 13.25 10.70
CA LYS A 112 -21.20 14.17 11.43
C LYS A 112 -20.86 15.62 11.09
N LEU A 113 -21.82 16.37 10.55
CA LEU A 113 -21.64 17.78 10.20
C LEU A 113 -22.05 18.73 11.32
N THR A 114 -23.15 18.44 12.00
CA THR A 114 -23.72 19.28 13.05
C THR A 114 -24.05 18.42 14.27
N LYS A 115 -23.96 19.02 15.46
CA LYS A 115 -24.28 18.34 16.72
C LYS A 115 -25.78 18.43 17.06
N ASP A 116 -26.46 19.50 16.63
CA ASP A 116 -27.88 19.73 16.89
C ASP A 116 -28.53 20.59 15.78
N PRO A 117 -29.46 20.04 14.98
CA PRO A 117 -29.78 18.61 14.88
C PRO A 117 -28.56 17.81 14.42
N GLU A 118 -28.45 16.54 14.81
CA GLU A 118 -27.38 15.67 14.34
C GLU A 118 -27.57 15.36 12.86
N ILE A 119 -26.76 15.98 11.99
CA ILE A 119 -26.78 15.73 10.54
C ILE A 119 -25.54 14.93 10.19
N THR A 120 -25.78 13.75 9.63
CA THR A 120 -24.73 12.84 9.18
C THR A 120 -24.79 12.70 7.66
N ILE A 121 -23.64 12.81 7.01
CA ILE A 121 -23.52 12.69 5.55
C ILE A 121 -22.54 11.59 5.19
N LYS A 122 -22.83 10.89 4.09
CA LYS A 122 -21.89 9.91 3.55
C LYS A 122 -20.57 10.57 3.14
N ALA A 123 -19.41 10.03 3.50
CA ALA A 123 -18.15 10.66 3.13
C ALA A 123 -17.91 10.76 1.62
N LYS A 124 -18.48 9.83 0.85
CA LYS A 124 -18.51 9.92 -0.61
C LYS A 124 -19.11 11.24 -1.09
N ALA A 125 -20.02 11.87 -0.35
CA ALA A 125 -20.58 13.17 -0.70
C ALA A 125 -19.53 14.28 -0.72
N PHE A 126 -18.48 14.21 0.10
CA PHE A 126 -17.42 15.23 0.13
C PHE A 126 -16.55 15.22 -1.13
N SER A 127 -16.59 14.13 -1.92
CA SER A 127 -15.98 14.12 -3.26
C SER A 127 -16.65 15.07 -4.25
N LYS A 128 -17.87 15.54 -3.96
CA LYS A 128 -18.62 16.50 -4.78
C LYS A 128 -18.34 17.97 -4.42
N HIS A 129 -17.38 18.22 -3.53
CA HIS A 129 -17.15 19.50 -2.87
C HIS A 129 -18.32 19.95 -1.98
N VAL A 130 -18.00 20.70 -0.93
CA VAL A 130 -18.98 21.21 0.03
C VAL A 130 -18.78 22.71 0.17
N HIS A 131 -19.86 23.47 -0.02
CA HIS A 131 -19.88 24.90 0.22
C HIS A 131 -20.61 25.19 1.53
N VAL A 132 -19.89 25.72 2.51
CA VAL A 132 -20.47 26.14 3.79
C VAL A 132 -20.73 27.65 3.73
N LEU A 133 -22.00 28.05 3.86
CA LEU A 133 -22.44 29.44 3.92
C LEU A 133 -22.68 29.82 5.39
N ALA A 134 -21.99 30.84 5.87
CA ALA A 134 -22.15 31.37 7.23
C ALA A 134 -21.67 32.83 7.27
N SER A 135 -22.32 33.67 8.07
CA SER A 135 -21.84 35.02 8.32
C SER A 135 -20.55 35.02 9.15
N THR A 136 -19.76 36.09 9.07
CA THR A 136 -18.58 36.26 9.93
C THR A 136 -19.01 36.24 11.39
N GLY A 137 -18.31 35.46 12.22
CA GLY A 137 -18.63 35.31 13.65
C GLY A 137 -19.67 34.22 13.97
N ALA A 138 -20.37 33.66 12.98
CA ALA A 138 -21.33 32.57 13.18
C ALA A 138 -20.69 31.21 13.54
N GLY A 139 -19.38 31.19 13.82
CA GLY A 139 -18.68 29.98 14.24
C GLY A 139 -18.33 29.00 13.13
N LYS A 140 -18.28 29.40 11.85
CA LYS A 140 -17.96 28.52 10.70
C LYS A 140 -16.77 27.58 10.97
N THR A 141 -15.67 28.13 11.50
CA THR A 141 -14.46 27.38 11.81
C THR A 141 -14.67 26.40 12.97
N LYS A 142 -15.25 26.86 14.09
CA LYS A 142 -15.41 26.05 15.32
C LYS A 142 -16.55 25.03 15.22
N SER A 143 -17.63 25.36 14.53
CA SER A 143 -18.88 24.57 14.49
C SER A 143 -18.93 23.59 13.32
N VAL A 144 -18.19 23.85 12.23
CA VAL A 144 -18.26 23.01 11.02
C VAL A 144 -16.88 22.53 10.59
N LEU A 145 -15.93 23.45 10.33
CA LEU A 145 -14.65 23.07 9.72
C LEU A 145 -13.74 22.27 10.65
N ALA A 146 -13.61 22.67 11.93
CA ALA A 146 -12.75 21.98 12.88
C ALA A 146 -13.28 20.57 13.25
N PRO A 147 -14.58 20.36 13.55
CA PRO A 147 -15.12 19.02 13.75
C PRO A 147 -14.98 18.12 12.52
N LEU A 148 -15.13 18.68 11.32
CA LEU A 148 -14.95 17.95 10.07
C LEU A 148 -13.49 17.53 9.87
N ALA A 149 -12.57 18.47 10.06
CA ALA A 149 -11.13 18.23 9.97
C ALA A 149 -10.67 17.18 10.99
N LYS A 150 -11.19 17.25 12.22
CA LYS A 150 -10.98 16.23 13.25
C LYS A 150 -11.39 14.86 12.71
N GLN A 151 -12.66 14.66 12.34
CA GLN A 151 -13.16 13.36 11.85
C GLN A 151 -12.34 12.81 10.68
N PHE A 152 -11.90 13.66 9.74
CA PHE A 152 -11.03 13.21 8.65
C PHE A 152 -9.65 12.75 9.12
N ILE A 153 -9.06 13.42 10.11
CA ILE A 153 -7.80 12.97 10.72
C ILE A 153 -8.01 11.65 11.48
N GLU A 154 -9.14 11.51 12.20
CA GLU A 154 -9.47 10.30 12.97
C GLU A 154 -9.55 9.06 12.08
N ILE A 155 -10.13 9.20 10.87
CA ILE A 155 -10.23 8.10 9.89
C ILE A 155 -8.99 7.98 8.99
N GLY A 156 -7.86 8.53 9.44
CA GLY A 156 -6.55 8.39 8.79
C GLY A 156 -6.40 9.16 7.47
N LYS A 157 -7.23 10.18 7.19
CA LYS A 157 -7.08 11.03 5.99
C LYS A 157 -6.13 12.20 6.28
N GLY A 158 -5.43 12.61 5.23
CA GLY A 158 -4.72 13.88 5.21
C GLY A 158 -5.68 15.01 4.84
N ILE A 159 -5.50 16.18 5.46
CA ILE A 159 -6.25 17.38 5.15
C ILE A 159 -5.29 18.51 4.80
N MET A 160 -5.70 19.39 3.89
CA MET A 160 -5.02 20.64 3.60
C MET A 160 -5.94 21.79 4.01
N VAL A 161 -5.46 22.65 4.90
CA VAL A 161 -6.21 23.80 5.41
C VAL A 161 -5.56 25.07 4.91
N ILE A 162 -6.35 25.93 4.26
CA ILE A 162 -5.95 27.27 3.87
C ILE A 162 -6.68 28.23 4.79
N ASP A 163 -5.96 28.79 5.76
CA ASP A 163 -6.50 29.79 6.67
C ASP A 163 -5.99 31.19 6.29
N PRO A 164 -6.83 32.04 5.66
CA PRO A 164 -6.42 33.38 5.28
C PRO A 164 -6.22 34.31 6.47
N LYS A 165 -6.74 33.99 7.67
CA LYS A 165 -6.57 34.82 8.86
C LYS A 165 -5.19 34.62 9.51
N GLY A 166 -4.60 33.45 9.34
CA GLY A 166 -3.30 33.11 9.91
C GLY A 166 -3.29 33.05 11.44
N ASP A 167 -4.46 32.76 12.04
CA ASP A 167 -4.62 32.71 13.49
C ASP A 167 -3.83 31.52 14.06
N ASN A 168 -2.89 31.79 14.96
CA ASN A 168 -2.03 30.76 15.56
C ASN A 168 -2.84 29.68 16.30
N GLU A 169 -4.04 30.02 16.77
CA GLU A 169 -4.94 29.08 17.46
C GLU A 169 -5.33 27.90 16.58
N VAL A 170 -5.53 28.13 15.27
CA VAL A 170 -5.93 27.08 14.33
C VAL A 170 -4.80 26.07 14.15
N ALA A 171 -3.58 26.56 13.92
CA ALA A 171 -2.40 25.70 13.79
C ALA A 171 -2.12 24.94 15.09
N LYS A 172 -2.25 25.60 16.25
CA LYS A 172 -2.06 24.97 17.56
C LYS A 172 -3.07 23.85 17.82
N ALA A 173 -4.35 24.07 17.49
CA ALA A 173 -5.39 23.05 17.62
C ALA A 173 -5.10 21.81 16.74
N PHE A 174 -4.57 22.00 15.53
CA PHE A 174 -4.14 20.86 14.69
C PHE A 174 -2.93 20.13 15.24
N ILE A 175 -1.96 20.84 15.82
CA ILE A 175 -0.80 20.23 16.47
C ILE A 175 -1.24 19.40 17.68
N GLU A 176 -2.13 19.93 18.52
CA GLU A 176 -2.70 19.20 19.67
C GLU A 176 -3.45 17.95 19.20
N LEU A 177 -4.31 18.08 18.18
CA LEU A 177 -5.01 16.95 17.60
C LEU A 177 -4.05 15.89 17.03
N LEU A 178 -2.97 16.27 16.35
CA LEU A 178 -2.00 15.29 15.83
C LEU A 178 -1.17 14.63 16.93
N LYS A 179 -0.91 15.33 18.05
CA LYS A 179 -0.26 14.76 19.24
C LYS A 179 -1.13 13.71 19.91
N ASP A 180 -2.43 13.98 20.06
CA ASP A 180 -3.40 13.03 20.62
C ASP A 180 -3.44 11.71 19.83
N TRP A 181 -3.05 11.74 18.55
CA TRP A 181 -3.03 10.60 17.64
C TRP A 181 -1.62 10.06 17.36
N GLU A 182 -0.59 10.53 18.05
CA GLU A 182 0.82 10.14 17.87
C GLU A 182 1.36 10.35 16.42
N ARG A 183 0.87 11.39 15.73
CA ARG A 183 1.22 11.73 14.33
C ARG A 183 2.07 12.99 14.18
N TYR A 184 2.38 13.65 15.29
CA TYR A 184 3.22 14.83 15.34
C TYR A 184 4.64 14.47 15.80
N PRO A 185 5.71 15.01 15.18
CA PRO A 185 5.74 16.06 14.15
C PRO A 185 5.65 15.61 12.67
N GLU A 186 5.64 14.33 12.39
CA GLU A 186 5.91 13.76 11.07
C GLU A 186 4.85 14.10 10.02
N ASP A 187 3.57 14.11 10.41
CA ASP A 187 2.43 14.36 9.53
C ASP A 187 1.94 15.82 9.54
N PHE A 188 2.70 16.75 10.14
CA PHE A 188 2.34 18.17 10.22
C PHE A 188 3.22 19.04 9.34
N TRP A 189 2.64 19.62 8.28
CA TRP A 189 3.32 20.59 7.42
C TRP A 189 2.69 21.97 7.55
N TYR A 190 3.52 22.95 7.86
CA TYR A 190 3.11 24.34 8.04
C TYR A 190 3.81 25.24 7.04
N PHE A 191 3.04 26.08 6.36
CA PHE A 191 3.54 27.09 5.43
C PHE A 191 2.89 28.44 5.73
N ASP A 192 3.72 29.42 6.11
CA ASP A 192 3.32 30.80 6.33
C ASP A 192 4.51 31.71 5.93
N PRO A 193 4.41 32.46 4.81
CA PRO A 193 5.50 33.29 4.33
C PRO A 193 5.85 34.43 5.31
N MET A 194 4.94 34.80 6.21
CA MET A 194 5.18 35.82 7.24
C MET A 194 5.88 35.26 8.48
N LYS A 195 6.01 33.93 8.61
CA LYS A 195 6.64 33.25 9.75
C LYS A 195 7.74 32.28 9.29
N PRO A 196 8.80 32.76 8.61
CA PRO A 196 9.83 31.92 8.01
C PRO A 196 10.60 31.03 9.00
N LYS A 197 10.64 31.41 10.29
CA LYS A 197 11.27 30.60 11.34
C LYS A 197 10.56 29.26 11.58
N TYR A 198 9.24 29.22 11.38
CA TYR A 198 8.40 28.05 11.66
C TYR A 198 7.83 27.41 10.39
N SER A 199 7.79 28.18 9.29
CA SER A 199 7.30 27.73 8.00
C SER A 199 8.31 26.83 7.30
N LEU A 200 7.80 25.79 6.65
CA LEU A 200 8.53 25.07 5.62
C LEU A 200 8.76 25.98 4.40
N SER A 201 9.77 25.66 3.60
CA SER A 201 9.97 26.28 2.30
C SER A 201 9.06 25.62 1.25
N TYR A 202 8.47 26.41 0.37
CA TYR A 202 7.71 25.91 -0.76
C TYR A 202 8.17 26.59 -2.06
N ASN A 203 8.48 25.78 -3.08
CA ASN A 203 8.76 26.26 -4.42
C ASN A 203 7.74 25.64 -5.38
N PRO A 204 6.76 26.41 -5.88
CA PRO A 204 5.73 25.88 -6.78
C PRO A 204 6.29 25.44 -8.14
N LEU A 205 7.44 25.98 -8.56
CA LEU A 205 8.10 25.63 -9.82
C LEU A 205 8.93 24.35 -9.71
N TYR A 206 9.20 23.88 -8.49
CA TYR A 206 10.12 22.77 -8.23
C TYR A 206 9.78 21.51 -9.02
N SER A 207 8.50 21.15 -9.07
CA SER A 207 8.06 19.94 -9.76
C SER A 207 8.25 20.03 -11.28
N GLY A 208 7.98 21.19 -11.87
CA GLY A 208 8.17 21.43 -13.31
C GLY A 208 9.65 21.41 -13.70
N ILE A 209 10.50 22.05 -12.89
CA ILE A 209 11.95 22.11 -13.12
C ILE A 209 12.61 20.75 -12.90
N ARG A 210 12.39 20.11 -11.74
CA ARG A 210 13.09 18.87 -11.35
C ARG A 210 12.73 17.67 -12.23
N TYR A 211 11.46 17.57 -12.65
CA TYR A 211 10.98 16.41 -13.39
C TYR A 211 10.78 16.69 -14.89
N GLY A 212 11.17 17.88 -15.37
CA GLY A 212 11.02 18.25 -16.79
C GLY A 212 9.56 18.26 -17.25
N LYS A 213 8.64 18.75 -16.41
CA LYS A 213 7.19 18.80 -16.68
C LYS A 213 6.75 20.23 -16.98
N PRO A 214 6.87 20.70 -18.23
CA PRO A 214 6.55 22.10 -18.58
C PRO A 214 5.08 22.44 -18.35
N GLU A 215 4.17 21.47 -18.36
CA GLU A 215 2.75 21.66 -18.09
C GLU A 215 2.51 22.20 -16.67
N HIS A 216 3.31 21.74 -15.71
CA HIS A 216 3.24 22.23 -14.33
C HIS A 216 3.68 23.70 -14.23
N LEU A 217 4.66 24.12 -15.03
CA LEU A 217 5.10 25.52 -15.10
C LEU A 217 4.03 26.39 -15.74
N ALA A 218 3.40 25.90 -16.82
CA ALA A 218 2.32 26.62 -17.50
C ALA A 218 1.12 26.90 -16.57
N VAL A 219 0.73 25.93 -15.74
CA VAL A 219 -0.33 26.13 -14.72
C VAL A 219 0.02 27.26 -13.75
N MET A 220 1.28 27.34 -13.31
CA MET A 220 1.72 28.42 -12.42
C MET A 220 1.70 29.78 -13.11
N VAL A 221 2.09 29.85 -14.39
CA VAL A 221 2.00 31.09 -15.19
C VAL A 221 0.53 31.52 -15.32
N ILE A 222 -0.37 30.59 -15.64
CA ILE A 222 -1.82 30.87 -15.71
C ILE A 222 -2.34 31.37 -14.36
N ALA A 223 -1.88 30.81 -13.24
CA ALA A 223 -2.28 31.25 -11.90
C ALA A 223 -1.85 32.70 -11.59
N THR A 224 -0.82 33.22 -12.26
CA THR A 224 -0.39 34.64 -12.15
C THR A 224 -1.13 35.58 -13.10
N MET A 225 -1.85 35.05 -14.09
CA MET A 225 -2.58 35.89 -15.03
C MET A 225 -3.75 36.59 -14.32
N PRO A 226 -3.99 37.88 -14.60
CA PRO A 226 -5.13 38.61 -14.05
C PRO A 226 -6.42 37.92 -14.47
N LYS A 227 -7.25 37.55 -13.50
CA LYS A 227 -8.51 36.87 -13.76
C LYS A 227 -9.50 37.87 -14.35
N VAL A 228 -9.72 37.80 -15.66
CA VAL A 228 -10.67 38.66 -16.36
C VAL A 228 -12.09 38.21 -15.94
N GLY A 229 -12.78 39.02 -15.13
CA GLY A 229 -14.20 38.82 -14.78
C GLY A 229 -14.52 38.32 -13.37
N GLY A 230 -13.59 38.35 -12.41
CA GLY A 230 -13.92 38.10 -11.00
C GLY A 230 -14.34 39.39 -10.30
N THR A 231 -15.65 39.66 -10.19
CA THR A 231 -16.17 40.64 -9.23
C THR A 231 -15.75 40.23 -7.82
N ALA A 232 -15.07 41.15 -7.11
CA ALA A 232 -14.81 41.05 -5.68
C ALA A 232 -16.11 41.02 -4.87
#